data_AF-A0AAV3Q9Y1-F1
#
_entry.id   AF-A0AAV3Q9Y1-F1
#
_cell.length_a   1.000
_cell.length_b   1.000
_cell.length_c   1.000
_cell.angle_alpha   90.00
_cell.angle_beta   90.00
_cell.angle_gamma   90.00
#
_symmetry.space_group_name_H-M   'P 1'
#
loop_
_entity.id
_entity.type
_entity.pdbx_description
1 polymer ?
#
loop_
_entity_poly.entity_id
_entity_poly.type
_entity_poly.pdbx_seq_one_letter_code
_entity_poly.pdbx_strand_id
1 'polypeptide(L)'
;MRTYREINSELKVMIDVHVKNGIFVRSTYDALLHTYGTVEDMCFTSTDLWNCVSSVKRIEMFPGDAVVMHEWLRDQSISKPGFFFDIELDDERRIQSVFWADAVMISDYAKFGDFVSFDTTYRTNDTARPLGIFVDS
;
A
#
# COMPACT_ATOMS: atom_id res chain seq x y z
N MET A 1 20.15 22.50 -5.64
CA MET A 1 20.86 21.36 -6.27
C MET A 1 20.28 20.07 -5.69
N ARG A 2 19.35 19.41 -6.40
CA ARG A 2 18.83 18.08 -6.00
C ARG A 2 19.87 17.05 -6.43
N THR A 3 20.76 16.67 -5.52
CA THR A 3 21.63 15.51 -5.72
C THR A 3 20.76 14.26 -5.78
N TYR A 4 21.03 13.37 -6.75
CA TYR A 4 20.38 12.07 -6.88
C TYR A 4 20.61 11.26 -5.59
N ARG A 5 19.57 11.16 -4.75
CA ARG A 5 19.54 10.32 -3.55
C ARG A 5 18.84 9.03 -3.91
N GLU A 6 19.59 7.98 -4.15
CA GLU A 6 19.04 6.68 -4.53
C GLU A 6 19.60 5.58 -3.62
N ILE A 7 18.70 4.76 -3.08
CA ILE A 7 19.07 3.52 -2.39
C ILE A 7 19.48 2.52 -3.47
N ASN A 8 20.74 2.09 -3.43
CA ASN A 8 21.29 1.16 -4.42
C ASN A 8 20.61 -0.23 -4.35
N SER A 9 20.84 -1.05 -5.37
CA SER A 9 20.23 -2.38 -5.52
C SER A 9 20.58 -3.35 -4.38
N GLU A 10 21.81 -3.33 -3.87
CA GLU A 10 22.24 -4.19 -2.76
C GLU A 10 21.48 -3.87 -1.47
N LEU A 11 21.33 -2.58 -1.17
CA LEU A 11 20.55 -2.10 -0.04
C LEU A 11 19.07 -2.43 -0.20
N LYS A 12 18.51 -2.36 -1.41
CA LYS A 12 17.12 -2.79 -1.68
C LYS A 12 16.90 -4.26 -1.34
N VAL A 13 17.84 -5.15 -1.66
CA VAL A 13 17.77 -6.59 -1.30
C VAL A 13 17.78 -6.77 0.22
N MET A 14 18.65 -6.06 0.92
CA MET A 14 18.72 -6.15 2.39
C MET A 14 17.47 -5.56 3.07
N ILE A 15 16.91 -4.47 2.53
CA ILE A 15 15.65 -3.88 3.00
C ILE A 15 14.49 -4.86 2.82
N ASP A 16 14.42 -5.54 1.68
CA ASP A 16 13.42 -6.58 1.41
C ASP A 16 13.48 -7.71 2.44
N VAL A 17 14.68 -8.21 2.75
CA VAL A 17 14.87 -9.22 3.80
C VAL A 17 14.41 -8.71 5.18
N HIS A 18 14.76 -7.48 5.56
CA HIS A 18 14.31 -6.91 6.84
C HIS A 18 12.80 -6.78 6.93
N VAL A 19 12.15 -6.31 5.86
CA VAL A 19 10.70 -6.18 5.78
C VAL A 19 10.01 -7.53 5.93
N LYS A 20 10.49 -8.56 5.21
CA LYS A 20 9.96 -9.94 5.29
C LYS A 20 10.12 -10.57 6.66
N ASN A 21 11.16 -10.19 7.40
CA ASN A 21 11.38 -10.64 8.78
C ASN A 21 10.70 -9.74 9.82
N GLY A 22 9.84 -8.80 9.41
CA GLY A 22 9.09 -7.92 10.31
C GLY A 22 9.95 -6.89 11.05
N ILE A 23 11.15 -6.61 10.57
CA ILE A 23 12.06 -5.66 11.23
C ILE A 23 11.59 -4.23 10.95
N PHE A 24 11.51 -3.42 12.00
CA PHE A 24 11.07 -2.04 11.91
C PHE A 24 12.03 -1.21 11.07
N VAL A 25 11.47 -0.33 10.22
CA VAL A 25 12.23 0.60 9.35
C VAL A 25 13.26 1.41 10.13
N ARG A 26 12.92 1.80 11.37
CA ARG A 26 13.83 2.52 12.27
C ARG A 26 15.05 1.68 12.64
N SER A 27 14.85 0.41 12.99
CA SER A 27 15.94 -0.52 13.30
C SER A 27 16.83 -0.77 12.08
N THR A 28 16.25 -0.87 10.88
CA THR A 28 17.02 -0.96 9.63
C THR A 28 17.84 0.32 9.38
N TYR A 29 17.27 1.50 9.63
CA TYR A 29 17.98 2.78 9.49
C TYR A 29 19.15 2.88 10.48
N ASP A 30 18.91 2.55 11.75
CA ASP A 30 19.93 2.66 12.80
C ASP A 30 21.07 1.65 12.56
N ALA A 31 20.76 0.44 12.07
CA ALA A 31 21.77 -0.54 11.65
C ALA A 31 22.63 -0.05 10.48
N LEU A 32 21.99 0.55 9.47
CA LEU A 32 22.69 1.15 8.34
C LEU A 32 23.57 2.32 8.77
N LEU A 33 23.06 3.18 9.64
CA LEU A 33 23.83 4.29 10.18
C LEU A 33 25.08 3.80 10.93
N HIS A 34 24.96 2.70 11.69
CA HIS A 34 26.11 2.07 12.33
C HIS A 34 27.12 1.50 11.32
N THR A 35 26.67 0.96 10.19
CA THR A 35 27.55 0.43 9.13
C THR A 35 28.27 1.54 8.35
N TYR A 36 27.57 2.61 8.00
CA TYR A 36 28.13 3.74 7.25
C TYR A 36 28.86 4.76 8.12
N GLY A 37 28.73 4.67 9.45
CA GLY A 37 29.45 5.49 10.43
C GLY A 37 28.83 6.87 10.64
N THR A 38 28.47 7.58 9.57
CA THR A 38 27.81 8.89 9.66
C THR A 38 26.63 9.04 8.71
N VAL A 39 25.79 10.05 8.98
CA VAL A 39 24.67 10.42 8.10
C VAL A 39 25.17 11.02 6.79
N GLU A 40 26.37 11.63 6.80
CA GLU A 40 26.99 12.23 5.61
C GLU A 40 27.52 11.15 4.65
N ASP A 41 27.92 10.00 5.20
CA ASP A 41 28.30 8.81 4.45
C ASP A 41 27.07 8.02 3.93
N MET A 42 25.90 8.24 4.53
CA MET A 42 24.63 7.72 4.00
C MET A 42 24.14 8.59 2.84
N CYS A 43 24.17 8.03 1.63
CA CYS A 43 23.66 8.69 0.42
C CYS A 43 22.13 8.88 0.37
N PHE A 44 21.39 8.54 1.44
CA PHE A 44 19.94 8.56 1.49
C PHE A 44 19.43 8.83 2.92
N THR A 45 18.23 9.39 3.01
CA THR A 45 17.60 9.77 4.28
C THR A 45 16.70 8.68 4.85
N SER A 46 16.26 8.84 6.10
CA SER A 46 15.23 7.99 6.69
C SER A 46 13.91 8.02 5.90
N THR A 47 13.60 9.16 5.26
CA THR A 47 12.45 9.30 4.36
C THR A 47 12.61 8.45 3.10
N ASP A 48 13.81 8.42 2.51
CA ASP A 48 14.11 7.61 1.33
C ASP A 48 14.00 6.11 1.65
N LEU A 49 14.49 5.70 2.83
CA LEU A 49 14.35 4.33 3.34
C LEU A 49 12.88 3.96 3.56
N TRP A 50 12.10 4.87 4.16
CA TRP A 50 10.67 4.66 4.38
C TRP A 50 9.94 4.50 3.04
N ASN A 51 10.22 5.36 2.05
CA ASN A 51 9.64 5.25 0.71
C ASN A 51 10.01 3.93 0.03
N CYS A 52 11.25 3.46 0.19
CA CYS A 52 11.71 2.16 -0.32
C CYS A 52 10.96 1.00 0.34
N VAL A 53 10.87 0.98 1.68
CA VAL A 53 10.10 -0.04 2.41
C VAL A 53 8.64 -0.04 1.99
N SER A 54 8.02 1.14 1.86
CA SER A 54 6.64 1.25 1.38
C SER A 54 6.48 0.73 -0.04
N SER A 55 7.47 0.91 -0.92
CA SER A 55 7.43 0.32 -2.26
C SER A 55 7.54 -1.20 -2.24
N VAL A 56 8.40 -1.78 -1.39
CA VAL A 56 8.51 -3.24 -1.22
C VAL A 56 7.20 -3.82 -0.69
N LYS A 57 6.62 -3.20 0.34
CA LYS A 57 5.32 -3.64 0.90
C LYS A 57 4.16 -3.53 -0.08
N ARG A 58 4.17 -2.54 -0.97
CA ARG A 58 3.15 -2.40 -2.04
C ARG A 58 3.24 -3.51 -3.09
N ILE A 59 4.40 -4.17 -3.22
CA ILE A 59 4.64 -5.22 -4.20
C ILE A 59 4.21 -6.60 -3.67
N GLU A 60 4.06 -6.78 -2.36
CA GLU A 60 3.70 -8.08 -1.77
C GLU A 60 2.19 -8.36 -1.83
N MET A 61 1.75 -8.83 -3.00
CA MET A 61 0.70 -9.85 -3.05
C MET A 61 1.40 -11.21 -3.06
N PHE A 62 1.16 -12.06 -2.07
CA PHE A 62 1.70 -13.42 -2.10
C PHE A 62 1.11 -14.20 -3.27
N PRO A 63 1.86 -15.15 -3.87
CA PRO A 63 1.30 -16.04 -4.89
C PRO A 63 0.03 -16.73 -4.37
N GLY A 64 -1.13 -16.39 -4.94
CA GLY A 64 -2.44 -16.88 -4.50
C GLY A 64 -3.36 -15.80 -3.92
N ASP A 65 -2.84 -14.70 -3.40
CA ASP A 65 -3.66 -13.63 -2.80
C ASP A 65 -4.62 -13.00 -3.82
N ALA A 66 -4.16 -12.83 -5.07
CA ALA A 66 -4.99 -12.34 -6.17
C ALA A 66 -6.15 -13.28 -6.49
N VAL A 67 -5.90 -14.59 -6.40
CA VAL A 67 -6.91 -15.62 -6.67
C VAL A 67 -7.96 -15.61 -5.57
N VAL A 68 -7.53 -15.60 -4.30
CA VAL A 68 -8.44 -15.56 -3.15
C VAL A 68 -9.27 -14.28 -3.14
N MET A 69 -8.66 -13.12 -3.43
CA MET A 69 -9.38 -11.85 -3.53
C MET A 69 -10.42 -11.90 -4.66
N HIS A 70 -10.03 -12.39 -5.83
CA HIS A 70 -10.93 -12.53 -6.97
C HIS A 70 -12.11 -13.46 -6.64
N GLU A 71 -11.85 -14.60 -6.01
CA GLU A 71 -12.90 -15.54 -5.57
C GLU A 71 -13.85 -14.88 -4.59
N TRP A 72 -13.34 -14.16 -3.59
CA TRP A 72 -14.17 -13.44 -2.64
C TRP A 72 -15.06 -12.38 -3.32
N LEU A 73 -14.51 -11.56 -4.23
CA LEU A 73 -15.28 -10.55 -4.97
C LEU A 73 -16.37 -11.19 -5.83
N ARG A 74 -16.05 -12.31 -6.49
CA ARG A 74 -17.02 -13.11 -7.24
C ARG A 74 -18.13 -13.63 -6.33
N ASP A 75 -17.80 -14.18 -5.18
CA ASP A 75 -18.79 -14.69 -4.23
C ASP A 75 -19.69 -13.57 -3.68
N GLN A 76 -19.13 -12.38 -3.43
CA GLN A 76 -19.92 -11.21 -3.07
C GLN A 76 -20.89 -10.83 -4.20
N SER A 77 -20.45 -10.82 -5.46
CA SER A 77 -21.32 -10.49 -6.60
C SER A 77 -22.47 -11.48 -6.82
N ILE A 78 -22.26 -12.75 -6.50
CA ILE A 78 -23.29 -13.80 -6.59
C ILE A 78 -24.28 -13.70 -5.42
N SER A 79 -23.77 -13.46 -4.21
CA SER A 79 -24.58 -13.48 -2.99
C SER A 79 -25.35 -12.19 -2.71
N LYS A 80 -24.86 -11.04 -3.20
CA LYS A 80 -25.43 -9.72 -2.91
C LYS A 80 -25.94 -9.04 -4.19
N PRO A 81 -27.27 -8.99 -4.41
CA PRO A 81 -27.85 -8.22 -5.51
C PRO A 81 -27.40 -6.76 -5.48
N GLY A 82 -26.90 -6.26 -6.61
CA GLY A 82 -26.40 -4.88 -6.73
C GLY A 82 -24.97 -4.67 -6.22
N PHE A 83 -24.27 -5.74 -5.81
CA PHE A 83 -22.82 -5.68 -5.63
C PHE A 83 -22.11 -5.60 -6.98
N PHE A 84 -21.20 -4.65 -7.11
CA PHE A 84 -20.38 -4.42 -8.29
C PHE A 84 -18.90 -4.48 -7.90
N PHE A 85 -18.07 -5.03 -8.78
CA PHE A 85 -16.62 -4.92 -8.66
C PHE A 85 -15.97 -4.90 -10.04
N ASP A 86 -14.77 -4.32 -10.10
CA ASP A 86 -13.92 -4.29 -11.27
C ASP A 86 -12.44 -4.40 -10.85
N ILE A 87 -11.63 -5.00 -11.73
CA ILE A 87 -10.21 -5.23 -11.50
C ILE A 87 -9.45 -4.76 -12.74
N GLU A 88 -8.62 -3.75 -12.57
CA GLU A 88 -7.72 -3.25 -13.60
C GLU A 88 -6.36 -3.96 -13.47
N LEU A 89 -5.82 -4.40 -14.60
CA LEU A 89 -4.49 -5.00 -14.68
C LEU A 89 -3.53 -4.07 -15.42
N ASP A 90 -2.27 -4.06 -15.02
CA ASP A 90 -1.21 -3.38 -15.77
C ASP A 90 -0.76 -4.18 -17.00
N ASP A 91 0.18 -3.61 -17.78
CA ASP A 91 0.73 -4.22 -18.99
C ASP A 91 1.42 -5.58 -18.72
N GLU A 92 1.89 -5.80 -17.49
CA GLU A 92 2.48 -7.07 -17.05
C GLU A 92 1.44 -8.05 -16.46
N ARG A 93 0.14 -7.76 -16.62
CA ARG A 93 -1.00 -8.54 -16.10
C ARG A 93 -1.02 -8.68 -14.58
N ARG A 94 -0.45 -7.71 -13.86
CA ARG A 94 -0.54 -7.62 -12.40
C ARG A 94 -1.70 -6.72 -12.04
N ILE A 95 -2.30 -6.92 -10.87
CA ILE A 95 -3.40 -6.08 -10.41
C ILE A 95 -2.89 -4.66 -10.18
N GLN A 96 -3.43 -3.71 -10.96
CA GLN A 96 -3.13 -2.29 -10.87
C GLN A 96 -4.09 -1.59 -9.92
N SER A 97 -5.39 -1.89 -10.03
CA SER A 97 -6.43 -1.34 -9.16
C SER A 97 -7.60 -2.31 -9.00
N VAL A 98 -8.30 -2.20 -7.87
CA VAL A 98 -9.51 -2.97 -7.57
C VAL A 98 -10.57 -2.01 -7.07
N PHE A 99 -11.73 -2.02 -7.70
CA PHE A 99 -12.90 -1.26 -7.28
C PHE A 99 -14.02 -2.22 -6.88
N TRP A 100 -14.77 -1.89 -5.83
CA TRP A 100 -16.00 -2.60 -5.47
C TRP A 100 -16.96 -1.66 -4.75
N ALA A 101 -18.25 -1.91 -4.92
CA ALA A 101 -19.33 -1.18 -4.26
C ALA A 101 -20.53 -2.11 -4.05
N ASP A 102 -21.14 -2.07 -2.88
CA ASP A 102 -22.44 -2.71 -2.68
C ASP A 102 -23.61 -1.80 -3.10
N ALA A 103 -24.82 -2.35 -3.13
CA ALA A 103 -26.01 -1.62 -3.56
C ALA A 103 -26.29 -0.38 -2.68
N VAL A 104 -25.90 -0.41 -1.41
CA VAL A 104 -26.06 0.71 -0.47
C VAL A 104 -25.07 1.81 -0.83
N MET A 105 -23.80 1.47 -1.02
CA MET A 105 -22.77 2.42 -1.46
C MET A 105 -23.13 3.11 -2.79
N ILE A 106 -23.67 2.36 -3.74
CA ILE A 106 -24.13 2.92 -5.04
C ILE A 106 -25.32 3.86 -4.82
N SER A 107 -26.30 3.47 -4.01
CA SER A 107 -27.44 4.30 -3.64
C SER A 107 -27.01 5.58 -2.93
N ASP A 108 -26.08 5.48 -1.99
CA ASP A 108 -25.59 6.59 -1.19
C ASP A 108 -24.77 7.55 -2.05
N TYR A 109 -23.92 7.03 -2.94
CA TYR A 109 -23.25 7.85 -3.94
C TYR A 109 -24.25 8.61 -4.83
N ALA A 110 -25.33 7.95 -5.28
CA ALA A 110 -26.36 8.59 -6.10
C ALA A 110 -27.15 9.67 -5.34
N LYS A 111 -27.29 9.54 -4.02
CA LYS A 111 -28.02 10.49 -3.16
C LYS A 111 -27.17 11.68 -2.72
N PHE A 112 -25.93 11.43 -2.31
CA PHE A 112 -25.10 12.44 -1.67
C PHE A 112 -24.10 13.08 -2.63
N GLY A 113 -23.62 12.34 -3.64
CA GLY A 113 -22.61 12.81 -4.60
C GLY A 113 -21.26 13.17 -3.97
N ASP A 114 -20.18 13.03 -4.73
CA ASP A 114 -18.78 13.52 -4.59
C ASP A 114 -18.07 13.58 -3.22
N PHE A 115 -18.69 13.26 -2.08
CA PHE A 115 -18.03 13.27 -0.78
C PHE A 115 -17.38 11.93 -0.48
N VAL A 116 -16.37 11.59 -1.28
CA VAL A 116 -15.37 10.59 -0.88
C VAL A 116 -14.36 11.28 0.02
N SER A 117 -14.61 11.25 1.33
CA SER A 117 -13.60 11.67 2.31
C SER A 117 -12.57 10.55 2.42
N PHE A 118 -11.40 10.75 1.82
CA PHE A 118 -10.24 9.93 2.12
C PHE A 118 -9.78 10.28 3.53
N ASP A 119 -9.78 9.29 4.42
CA ASP A 119 -9.20 9.44 5.73
C ASP A 119 -7.71 9.84 5.60
N THR A 120 -7.41 11.12 5.79
CA THR A 120 -6.03 11.63 5.76
C THR A 120 -5.22 11.16 6.96
N THR A 121 -5.81 10.41 7.90
CA THR A 121 -5.09 9.74 8.99
C THR A 121 -4.43 8.42 8.57
N TYR A 122 -4.39 8.12 7.25
CA TYR A 122 -3.66 7.01 6.58
C TYR A 122 -2.16 6.83 6.98
N ARG A 123 -1.63 7.60 7.94
CA ARG A 123 -0.28 7.45 8.49
C ARG A 123 -0.16 7.58 10.01
N THR A 124 -1.26 7.67 10.77
CA THR A 124 -1.24 7.84 12.23
C THR A 124 -1.92 6.72 13.02
N ASN A 125 -2.54 5.74 12.35
CA ASN A 125 -3.05 4.53 13.00
C ASN A 125 -2.12 3.33 12.69
N ASP A 126 -1.89 2.47 13.68
CA ASP A 126 -0.95 1.33 13.62
C ASP A 126 -1.33 0.26 12.59
N THR A 127 -2.50 0.35 11.96
CA THR A 127 -2.99 -0.62 10.99
C THR A 127 -2.67 -0.26 9.54
N ALA A 128 -2.24 0.98 9.25
CA ALA A 128 -1.81 1.45 7.93
C ALA A 128 -2.74 1.06 6.74
N ARG A 129 -4.03 0.84 7.02
CA ARG A 129 -5.05 0.51 6.02
C ARG A 129 -5.83 1.79 5.71
N PRO A 130 -5.97 2.18 4.43
CA PRO A 130 -6.87 3.27 4.08
C PRO A 130 -8.31 2.82 4.36
N LEU A 131 -9.02 3.59 5.17
CA LEU A 131 -10.45 3.41 5.43
C LEU A 131 -11.20 4.54 4.71
N GLY A 132 -12.05 4.18 3.75
CA GLY A 132 -13.08 5.07 3.24
C GLY A 132 -14.33 4.88 4.09
N ILE A 133 -14.78 5.93 4.79
CA ILE A 133 -15.99 5.89 5.62
C ILE A 133 -17.03 6.79 4.98
N PHE A 134 -18.24 6.27 4.80
CA PHE A 134 -19.41 7.07 4.46
C PHE A 134 -19.97 7.70 5.73
N VAL A 135 -20.06 9.04 5.75
CA VAL A 135 -20.65 9.79 6.85
C VAL A 135 -21.95 10.41 6.37
N ASP A 136 -23.04 10.06 7.05
CA ASP A 136 -24.36 10.67 6.88
C ASP A 136 -24.39 12.00 7.65
N SER A 137 -25.05 13.03 7.11
CA SER A 137 -25.17 14.36 7.74
C SER A 137 -26.44 14.48 8.58
#